data_AF-A0A0N6Z586-F1
#
_entry.id   AF-A0A0N6Z586-F1
#
_cell.length_a   1.000
_cell.length_b   1.000
_cell.length_c   1.000
_cell.angle_alpha   90.00
_cell.angle_beta   90.00
_cell.angle_gamma   90.00
#
_symmetry.space_group_name_H-M   'P 1'
#
loop_
_entity.id
_entity.type
_entity.pdbx_description
1 polymer ?
#
loop_
_entity_poly.entity_id
_entity_poly.type
_entity_poly.pdbx_seq_one_letter_code
_entity_poly.pdbx_strand_id
1 'polypeptide(L)'
;LKTIVGALIQSVKKLGDVMILTVFCLAVFALVGLQLFMGNLRHKCIRWPPATNSSWLFNSTEDANATQFDFIEYINDMDNHYFLEGQLDALICGNSSDAGKCPEGYTCMKAGRNPNYGYTSYDTFGWAFLALFRLMTQDFWENLFQLGWRFIWSYVPFMQTLRAAGKTYMIFFVVIIFLGSFYLINLILAVVAMAYAEQNEATIAEAKEKEEEYQKIMEQLKKQEAQLEEGQRPCPPRWYKFANTFLKWDCCTPWIVFKKWTYFVVMDPFVDLGITICIVLNTLFMAMEHYPMSESFSEMLTVGNLVFTGIFTAEMVFKLIAMDPYYYFQVGWNIFDSIIVTLSLVELGLANVQGLSVLRSFRLLRVFKLAKSWPTLNMLIKIIGNSVGALGNLTLVLAII
;
A
#
# COMPACT_ATOMS: atom_id res chain seq x y z
N LEU A 1 18.21 -15.02 6.24
CA LEU A 1 17.68 -14.16 7.32
C LEU A 1 18.76 -13.50 8.17
N LYS A 2 19.68 -14.22 8.83
CA LYS A 2 20.71 -13.62 9.72
C LYS A 2 21.52 -12.49 9.06
N THR A 3 21.96 -12.68 7.82
CA THR A 3 22.69 -11.66 7.04
C THR A 3 21.83 -10.42 6.74
N ILE A 4 20.55 -10.61 6.45
CA ILE A 4 19.61 -9.52 6.14
C ILE A 4 19.30 -8.69 7.39
N VAL A 5 19.06 -9.36 8.52
CA VAL A 5 18.85 -8.67 9.82
C VAL A 5 20.12 -7.89 10.20
N GLY A 6 21.30 -8.48 9.99
CA GLY A 6 22.58 -7.78 10.20
C GLY A 6 22.73 -6.53 9.32
N ALA A 7 22.39 -6.63 8.04
CA ALA A 7 22.42 -5.51 7.11
C ALA A 7 21.41 -4.40 7.50
N LEU A 8 20.17 -4.77 7.88
CA LEU A 8 19.17 -3.82 8.35
C LEU A 8 19.64 -3.07 9.61
N ILE A 9 20.20 -3.78 10.59
CA ILE A 9 20.76 -3.16 11.81
C ILE A 9 21.92 -2.22 11.46
N GLN A 10 22.77 -2.60 10.51
CA GLN A 10 23.87 -1.75 10.04
C GLN A 10 23.36 -0.46 9.37
N SER A 11 22.30 -0.55 8.57
CA SER A 11 21.64 0.61 7.96
C SER A 11 21.02 1.54 9.02
N VAL A 12 20.42 1.00 10.08
CA VAL A 12 19.88 1.81 11.18
C VAL A 12 20.97 2.59 11.90
N LYS A 13 22.17 2.03 12.07
CA LYS A 13 23.31 2.76 12.68
C LYS A 13 23.69 4.01 11.87
N LYS A 14 23.62 3.95 10.54
CA LYS A 14 23.89 5.11 9.67
C LYS A 14 22.80 6.19 9.75
N LEU A 15 21.58 5.82 10.17
CA LEU A 15 20.49 6.76 10.42
C LEU A 15 20.56 7.44 11.81
N GLY A 16 21.53 7.05 12.66
CA GLY A 16 21.64 7.55 14.03
C GLY A 16 21.68 9.08 14.12
N ASP A 17 22.51 9.74 13.31
CA ASP A 17 22.65 11.19 13.32
C ASP A 17 21.36 11.90 12.88
N VAL A 18 20.67 11.34 11.89
CA VAL A 18 19.36 11.83 11.44
C VAL A 18 18.32 11.68 12.53
N MET A 19 18.29 10.54 13.22
CA MET A 19 17.34 10.28 14.30
C MET A 19 17.59 11.19 15.50
N ILE A 20 18.85 11.53 15.80
CA ILE A 20 19.19 12.51 16.84
C ILE A 20 18.68 13.89 16.44
N LEU A 21 18.92 14.31 15.19
CA LEU A 21 18.44 15.59 14.68
C LEU A 21 16.91 15.67 14.68
N THR A 22 16.21 14.61 14.26
CA THR A 22 14.74 14.60 14.21
C THR A 22 14.13 14.67 15.60
N VAL A 23 14.65 13.90 16.56
CA VAL A 23 14.20 13.94 17.97
C VAL A 23 14.49 15.31 18.58
N PHE A 24 15.65 15.89 18.30
CA PHE A 24 15.99 17.25 18.77
C PHE A 24 15.03 18.30 18.23
N CYS A 25 14.79 18.32 16.91
CA CYS A 25 13.84 19.24 16.28
C CYS A 25 12.42 19.06 16.84
N LEU A 26 11.95 17.82 16.98
CA LEU A 26 10.64 17.52 17.57
C LEU A 26 10.54 18.00 19.02
N ALA A 27 11.59 17.81 19.83
CA ALA A 27 11.61 18.29 21.20
C ALA A 27 11.55 19.82 21.29
N VAL A 28 12.28 20.53 20.43
CA VAL A 28 12.22 22.01 20.36
C VAL A 28 10.82 22.47 19.99
N PHE A 29 10.21 21.91 18.94
CA PHE A 29 8.83 22.26 18.59
C PHE A 29 7.82 21.87 19.67
N ALA A 30 8.05 20.76 20.39
CA ALA A 30 7.17 20.31 21.47
C ALA A 30 7.16 21.27 22.64
N LEU A 31 8.32 21.85 22.99
CA LEU A 31 8.39 22.90 24.00
C LEU A 31 7.63 24.16 23.57
N VAL A 32 7.76 24.58 22.30
CA VAL A 32 6.99 25.72 21.77
C VAL A 32 5.49 25.42 21.77
N GLY A 33 5.08 24.24 21.29
CA GLY A 33 3.67 23.83 21.26
C GLY A 33 3.05 23.71 22.65
N LEU A 34 3.81 23.19 23.61
CA LEU A 34 3.41 23.13 25.01
C LEU A 34 3.18 24.54 25.57
N GLN A 35 4.13 25.46 25.37
CA GLN A 35 4.00 26.84 25.85
C GLN A 35 2.84 27.60 25.21
N LEU A 36 2.55 27.36 23.93
CA LEU A 36 1.48 28.06 23.21
C LEU A 36 0.09 27.50 23.51
N PHE A 37 -0.04 26.18 23.73
CA PHE A 37 -1.34 25.51 23.79
C PHE A 37 -1.65 24.80 25.12
N MET A 38 -0.89 25.09 26.18
CA MET A 38 -1.04 24.46 27.50
C MET A 38 -2.49 24.56 28.01
N GLY A 39 -3.20 23.43 28.05
CA GLY A 39 -4.56 23.36 28.57
C GLY A 39 -5.66 23.96 27.68
N ASN A 40 -5.35 24.43 26.46
CA ASN A 40 -6.36 24.99 25.55
C ASN A 40 -7.37 23.92 25.11
N LEU A 41 -6.94 22.68 24.93
CA LEU A 41 -7.80 21.55 24.53
C LEU A 41 -8.81 21.11 25.59
N ARG A 42 -8.69 21.62 26.82
CA ARG A 42 -9.66 21.41 27.91
C ARG A 42 -10.81 22.42 27.89
N HIS A 43 -10.80 23.40 27.01
CA HIS A 43 -11.90 24.35 26.94
C HIS A 43 -13.14 23.67 26.36
N LYS A 44 -14.27 23.75 27.07
CA LYS A 44 -15.56 23.18 26.67
C LYS A 44 -16.66 24.23 26.79
N CYS A 45 -17.70 24.06 25.98
CA CYS A 45 -18.93 24.82 26.12
C CYS A 45 -19.78 24.23 27.24
N ILE A 46 -19.93 24.95 28.34
CA ILE A 46 -20.72 24.55 29.52
C ILE A 46 -21.91 25.47 29.64
N ARG A 47 -23.08 24.91 29.97
CA ARG A 47 -24.30 25.69 30.15
C ARG A 47 -24.11 26.75 31.24
N TRP A 48 -24.47 28.01 30.95
CA TRP A 48 -24.37 29.12 31.91
C TRP A 48 -25.34 30.25 31.55
N PRO A 49 -26.09 30.84 32.51
CA PRO A 49 -26.17 30.49 33.94
C PRO A 49 -26.87 29.13 34.20
N PRO A 50 -26.63 28.49 35.36
CA PRO A 50 -27.29 27.24 35.72
C PRO A 50 -28.82 27.41 35.75
N ALA A 51 -29.56 26.37 35.35
CA ALA A 51 -31.01 26.42 35.16
C ALA A 51 -31.84 26.52 36.45
N THR A 52 -31.20 26.46 37.62
CA THR A 52 -31.91 26.56 38.91
C THR A 52 -32.41 27.97 39.16
N ASN A 53 -33.69 28.06 39.50
CA ASN A 53 -34.45 29.26 39.83
C ASN A 53 -34.01 29.91 41.17
N SER A 54 -32.72 29.86 41.50
CA SER A 54 -32.18 30.35 42.77
C SER A 54 -31.41 31.64 42.53
N SER A 55 -32.10 32.73 42.77
CA SER A 55 -31.60 34.06 43.13
C SER A 55 -30.71 34.07 44.39
N TRP A 56 -29.85 33.07 44.60
CA TRP A 56 -29.10 32.84 45.84
C TRP A 56 -27.58 32.77 45.66
N LEU A 57 -27.03 32.99 44.47
CA LEU A 57 -25.57 32.91 44.27
C LEU A 57 -24.80 34.24 44.41
N PHE A 58 -25.47 35.34 44.77
CA PHE A 58 -24.79 36.64 44.95
C PHE A 58 -25.22 37.46 46.17
N ASN A 59 -25.91 36.88 47.16
CA ASN A 59 -26.11 37.53 48.46
C ASN A 59 -25.47 36.71 49.56
N SER A 60 -24.24 37.07 49.92
CA SER A 60 -23.61 36.66 51.16
C SER A 60 -24.30 37.34 52.34
N THR A 61 -25.41 36.76 52.80
CA THR A 61 -25.89 36.96 54.17
C THR A 61 -26.44 35.64 54.66
N GLU A 62 -25.67 35.03 55.57
CA GLU A 62 -26.07 34.07 56.59
C GLU A 62 -27.45 33.41 56.41
N ASP A 63 -27.49 32.28 55.71
CA ASP A 63 -28.55 31.28 55.95
C ASP A 63 -27.96 29.88 55.78
N ALA A 64 -27.77 29.22 56.92
CA ALA A 64 -27.31 27.85 57.05
C ALA A 64 -28.47 26.89 56.72
N ASN A 65 -28.77 26.71 55.42
CA ASN A 65 -29.41 25.54 54.81
C ASN A 65 -29.63 25.70 53.29
N ALA A 66 -28.77 26.45 52.60
CA ALA A 66 -28.66 26.35 51.15
C ALA A 66 -27.61 25.29 50.81
N THR A 67 -27.97 24.28 50.02
CA THR A 67 -27.01 23.38 49.36
C THR A 67 -25.99 24.24 48.61
N GLN A 68 -24.78 24.33 49.15
CA GLN A 68 -23.69 25.11 48.55
C GLN A 68 -23.47 24.59 47.12
N PHE A 69 -23.62 25.47 46.13
CA PHE A 69 -23.35 25.12 44.74
C PHE A 69 -21.88 24.76 44.57
N ASP A 70 -21.59 23.49 44.28
CA ASP A 70 -20.24 23.05 43.94
C ASP A 70 -19.97 23.32 42.46
N PHE A 71 -19.24 24.41 42.21
CA PHE A 71 -18.85 24.81 40.86
C PHE A 71 -17.95 23.79 40.16
N ILE A 72 -17.11 23.06 40.91
CA ILE A 72 -16.17 22.09 40.33
C ILE A 72 -16.92 20.82 39.91
N GLU A 73 -17.87 20.37 40.73
CA GLU A 73 -18.74 19.25 40.37
C GLU A 73 -19.60 19.60 39.15
N TYR A 74 -20.21 20.79 39.13
CA TYR A 74 -21.03 21.28 38.02
C TYR A 74 -20.29 21.30 36.68
N ILE A 75 -19.05 21.79 36.69
CA ILE A 75 -18.20 21.92 35.50
C ILE A 75 -17.73 20.56 34.98
N ASN A 76 -17.55 19.57 35.84
CA ASN A 76 -17.07 18.25 35.45
C ASN A 76 -18.20 17.31 35.01
N ASP A 77 -19.44 17.64 35.33
CA ASP A 77 -20.61 16.89 34.90
C ASP A 77 -20.81 16.97 33.37
N MET A 78 -20.80 15.80 32.72
CA MET A 78 -20.91 15.66 31.27
C MET A 78 -22.27 16.16 30.76
N ASP A 79 -23.33 16.11 31.56
CA ASP A 79 -24.68 16.55 31.14
C ASP A 79 -24.75 18.06 30.90
N ASN A 80 -23.85 18.84 31.51
CA ASN A 80 -23.76 20.29 31.33
C ASN A 80 -22.94 20.70 30.10
N HIS A 81 -22.26 19.74 29.46
CA HIS A 81 -21.43 20.00 28.28
C HIS A 81 -22.26 19.96 26.99
N TYR A 82 -21.86 20.78 26.02
CA TYR A 82 -22.46 20.75 24.69
C TYR A 82 -21.81 19.70 23.78
N PHE A 83 -22.59 18.76 23.26
CA PHE A 83 -22.17 17.76 22.28
C PHE A 83 -22.83 18.01 20.91
N LEU A 84 -22.07 17.78 19.85
CA LEU A 84 -22.61 17.76 18.48
C LEU A 84 -23.22 16.38 18.20
N GLU A 85 -24.26 16.33 17.36
CA GLU A 85 -24.90 15.07 16.98
C GLU A 85 -23.89 14.08 16.39
N GLY A 86 -23.87 12.86 16.95
CA GLY A 86 -22.97 11.78 16.53
C GLY A 86 -21.52 11.92 16.99
N GLN A 87 -21.17 12.88 17.84
CA GLN A 87 -19.81 13.05 18.39
C GLN A 87 -19.71 12.56 19.85
N LEU A 88 -18.63 11.85 20.17
CA LEU A 88 -18.37 11.31 21.52
C LEU A 88 -17.74 12.33 22.48
N ASP A 89 -17.12 13.38 21.94
CA ASP A 89 -16.42 14.40 22.71
C ASP A 89 -17.18 15.74 22.67
N ALA A 90 -17.13 16.45 23.80
CA ALA A 90 -17.76 17.76 23.95
C ALA A 90 -17.09 18.83 23.07
N LEU A 91 -17.90 19.79 22.62
CA LEU A 91 -17.49 20.88 21.75
C LEU A 91 -16.44 21.77 22.43
N ILE A 92 -15.32 21.96 21.73
CA ILE A 92 -14.23 22.82 22.19
C ILE A 92 -14.49 24.28 21.81
N CYS A 93 -14.05 25.21 22.65
CA CYS A 93 -14.23 26.64 22.47
C CYS A 93 -13.00 27.43 22.91
N GLY A 94 -12.96 28.72 22.61
CA GLY A 94 -11.89 29.61 23.05
C GLY A 94 -12.42 31.00 23.36
N ASN A 95 -11.70 31.72 24.24
CA ASN A 95 -12.12 33.04 24.69
C ASN A 95 -11.65 34.17 23.76
N SER A 96 -10.72 33.88 22.83
CA SER A 96 -10.22 34.82 21.84
C SER A 96 -11.29 35.13 20.78
N SER A 97 -11.28 36.35 20.23
CA SER A 97 -12.23 36.77 19.17
C SER A 97 -12.18 35.86 17.94
N ASP A 98 -11.00 35.33 17.62
CA ASP A 98 -10.74 34.48 16.47
C ASP A 98 -10.91 32.98 16.76
N ALA A 99 -11.26 32.62 17.99
CA ALA A 99 -11.50 31.26 18.43
C ALA A 99 -12.98 30.87 18.24
N GLY A 100 -13.32 29.60 18.52
CA GLY A 100 -14.71 29.16 18.38
C GLY A 100 -15.56 29.58 19.55
N LYS A 101 -16.72 30.13 19.21
CA LYS A 101 -17.74 30.51 20.17
C LYS A 101 -18.67 29.35 20.47
N CYS A 102 -19.22 29.37 21.67
CA CYS A 102 -20.29 28.48 22.10
C CYS A 102 -21.66 28.96 21.61
N PRO A 103 -22.66 28.07 21.51
CA PRO A 103 -24.04 28.46 21.26
C PRO A 103 -24.63 29.27 22.43
N GLU A 104 -25.76 29.95 22.20
CA GLU A 104 -26.43 30.75 23.24
C GLU A 104 -26.79 29.90 24.46
N GLY A 105 -26.60 30.47 25.66
CA GLY A 105 -26.79 29.76 26.94
C GLY A 105 -25.62 28.87 27.35
N TYR A 106 -24.52 28.86 26.59
CA TYR A 106 -23.27 28.18 26.94
C TYR A 106 -22.11 29.18 27.00
N THR A 107 -21.26 29.04 28.01
CA THR A 107 -20.03 29.81 28.19
C THR A 107 -18.82 28.91 28.06
N CYS A 108 -17.73 29.45 27.52
CA CYS A 108 -16.49 28.72 27.37
C CYS A 108 -15.72 28.65 28.69
N MET A 109 -15.51 27.45 29.22
CA MET A 109 -14.78 27.23 30.47
C MET A 109 -13.79 26.07 30.32
N LYS A 110 -12.73 26.07 31.13
CA LYS A 110 -11.72 25.01 31.11
C LYS A 110 -12.16 23.88 32.04
N ALA A 111 -12.53 22.74 31.46
CA ALA A 111 -13.32 21.73 32.14
C ALA A 111 -13.22 20.34 31.51
N GLY A 112 -13.43 19.31 32.31
CA GLY A 112 -13.51 17.94 31.84
C GLY A 112 -12.22 17.40 31.22
N ARG A 113 -12.38 16.31 30.45
CA ARG A 113 -11.27 15.56 29.85
C ARG A 113 -10.82 16.14 28.50
N ASN A 114 -9.55 15.92 28.18
CA ASN A 114 -9.02 16.21 26.85
C ASN A 114 -9.65 15.27 25.79
N PRO A 115 -9.70 15.67 24.50
CA PRO A 115 -10.30 14.88 23.43
C PRO A 115 -9.61 13.52 23.20
N ASN A 116 -10.30 12.61 22.51
CA ASN A 116 -9.81 11.26 22.16
C ASN A 116 -9.34 10.49 23.40
N TYR A 117 -10.23 10.31 24.38
CA TYR A 117 -9.93 9.61 25.64
C TYR A 117 -8.79 10.23 26.48
N GLY A 118 -8.47 11.51 26.23
CA GLY A 118 -7.40 12.21 26.94
C GLY A 118 -6.04 12.16 26.25
N TYR A 119 -5.90 11.42 25.14
CA TYR A 119 -4.62 11.25 24.44
C TYR A 119 -4.20 12.49 23.63
N THR A 120 -5.15 13.36 23.27
CA THR A 120 -4.85 14.58 22.50
C THR A 120 -4.73 15.78 23.44
N SER A 121 -3.51 16.11 23.87
CA SER A 121 -3.24 17.24 24.76
C SER A 121 -1.86 17.89 24.55
N TYR A 122 -1.72 19.14 24.97
CA TYR A 122 -0.44 19.88 25.06
C TYR A 122 -0.09 20.21 26.52
N ASP A 123 -0.70 19.48 27.47
CA ASP A 123 -0.61 19.79 28.90
C ASP A 123 0.72 19.32 29.50
N THR A 124 1.28 18.23 28.96
CA THR A 124 2.58 17.68 29.36
C THR A 124 3.48 17.53 28.15
N PHE A 125 4.79 17.55 28.39
CA PHE A 125 5.78 17.43 27.30
C PHE A 125 5.61 16.15 26.48
N GLY A 126 5.30 15.02 27.12
CA GLY A 126 5.10 13.74 26.43
C GLY A 126 3.92 13.75 25.46
N TRP A 127 2.77 14.28 25.87
CA TRP A 127 1.60 14.38 24.99
C TRP A 127 1.80 15.41 23.87
N ALA A 128 2.47 16.53 24.17
CA ALA A 128 2.85 17.53 23.16
C ALA A 128 3.82 16.94 22.13
N PHE A 129 4.82 16.18 22.58
CA PHE A 129 5.77 15.48 21.71
C PHE A 129 5.05 14.47 20.81
N LEU A 130 4.14 13.66 21.36
CA LEU A 130 3.35 12.69 20.58
C LEU A 130 2.45 13.38 19.55
N ALA A 131 1.79 14.48 19.93
CA ALA A 131 0.93 15.25 19.02
C ALA A 131 1.73 15.85 17.85
N LEU A 132 2.94 16.32 18.09
CA LEU A 132 3.81 16.84 17.04
C LEU A 132 4.46 15.74 16.21
N PHE A 133 4.83 14.60 16.81
CA PHE A 133 5.31 13.44 16.07
C PHE A 133 4.26 12.99 15.05
N ARG A 134 2.99 12.92 15.47
CA ARG A 134 1.85 12.63 14.57
C ARG A 134 1.70 13.65 13.43
N LEU A 135 1.96 14.93 13.69
CA LEU A 135 1.96 15.97 12.64
C LEU A 135 3.13 15.82 11.66
N MET A 136 4.30 15.41 12.13
CA MET A 136 5.49 15.20 11.30
C MET A 136 5.32 14.01 10.34
N THR A 137 4.79 12.88 10.84
CA THR A 137 4.59 11.66 10.06
C THR A 137 3.39 11.72 9.11
N GLN A 138 2.59 12.78 9.19
CA GLN A 138 1.34 12.90 8.44
C GLN A 138 0.41 11.70 8.70
N ASP A 139 0.40 11.15 9.93
CA ASP A 139 -0.44 10.00 10.28
C ASP A 139 -1.75 10.43 10.93
N PHE A 140 -2.85 10.20 10.23
CA PHE A 140 -4.16 10.73 10.59
C PHE A 140 -4.06 12.23 10.94
N TRP A 141 -3.00 12.90 10.43
CA TRP A 141 -2.80 14.34 10.55
C TRP A 141 -3.99 15.00 9.92
N GLU A 142 -4.64 14.35 8.98
CA GLU A 142 -5.98 14.53 8.49
C GLU A 142 -7.06 14.78 9.58
N ASN A 143 -7.26 13.92 10.56
CA ASN A 143 -8.17 14.27 11.67
C ASN A 143 -7.55 15.27 12.67
N LEU A 144 -6.30 15.68 12.43
CA LEU A 144 -5.55 16.73 13.10
C LEU A 144 -5.38 18.03 12.23
N PHE A 145 -5.79 18.03 10.95
CA PHE A 145 -5.32 18.93 9.87
C PHE A 145 -6.25 18.88 8.61
N GLN A 146 -6.80 17.74 8.18
CA GLN A 146 -7.63 17.47 6.96
C GLN A 146 -8.69 18.48 6.62
N LEU A 147 -8.57 19.19 5.49
CA LEU A 147 -7.46 19.60 4.57
C LEU A 147 -8.14 19.74 3.19
N GLY A 148 -7.65 20.40 2.16
CA GLY A 148 -6.44 21.19 1.94
C GLY A 148 -6.73 22.31 0.94
N TRP A 149 -7.98 22.79 0.89
CA TRP A 149 -8.41 23.84 -0.03
C TRP A 149 -9.64 24.59 0.50
N ARG A 150 -9.53 25.33 1.60
CA ARG A 150 -10.57 26.30 2.00
C ARG A 150 -10.22 27.75 1.64
N PHE A 151 -9.63 27.92 0.47
CA PHE A 151 -10.09 29.02 -0.38
C PHE A 151 -11.40 28.66 -1.11
N ILE A 152 -11.86 27.39 -1.07
CA ILE A 152 -13.05 26.95 -1.81
C ILE A 152 -14.33 26.84 -0.95
N TRP A 153 -14.61 25.92 -0.01
CA TRP A 153 -15.99 25.91 0.59
C TRP A 153 -16.19 25.39 2.03
N SER A 154 -17.24 25.95 2.67
CA SER A 154 -17.99 25.60 3.90
C SER A 154 -18.10 24.08 4.15
N TYR A 155 -17.66 23.45 5.25
CA TYR A 155 -18.33 23.23 6.55
C TYR A 155 -17.32 22.42 7.45
N VAL A 156 -17.22 22.66 8.77
CA VAL A 156 -16.63 21.75 9.83
C VAL A 156 -15.06 21.51 9.74
N PRO A 157 -14.32 20.69 10.56
CA PRO A 157 -13.78 20.92 11.92
C PRO A 157 -12.21 20.87 12.11
N PHE A 158 -11.40 21.70 11.44
CA PHE A 158 -10.00 22.10 11.83
C PHE A 158 -9.96 22.96 13.11
N MET A 159 -10.84 22.59 14.01
CA MET A 159 -11.51 23.46 14.95
C MET A 159 -10.79 23.28 16.28
N GLN A 160 -10.73 22.13 16.93
CA GLN A 160 -10.29 21.99 18.33
C GLN A 160 -9.10 22.85 18.86
N THR A 161 -7.86 22.78 18.36
CA THR A 161 -6.75 23.64 18.86
C THR A 161 -6.89 25.10 18.43
N LEU A 162 -7.27 25.40 17.18
CA LEU A 162 -7.45 26.78 16.69
C LEU A 162 -8.80 27.41 17.08
N ARG A 163 -9.77 26.58 17.44
CA ARG A 163 -11.08 26.88 18.04
C ARG A 163 -10.91 27.10 19.53
N ALA A 164 -9.90 26.50 20.15
CA ALA A 164 -9.51 26.82 21.51
C ALA A 164 -8.60 28.04 21.61
N ALA A 165 -7.55 28.12 20.79
CA ALA A 165 -6.52 29.15 20.87
C ALA A 165 -6.83 30.38 19.99
N GLY A 166 -7.32 30.16 18.78
CA GLY A 166 -7.59 31.18 17.76
C GLY A 166 -6.99 30.82 16.39
N LYS A 167 -7.57 31.34 15.30
CA LYS A 167 -7.11 31.07 13.91
C LYS A 167 -5.69 31.58 13.63
N THR A 168 -5.21 32.59 14.34
CA THR A 168 -3.90 33.22 14.15
C THR A 168 -2.73 32.24 14.37
N TYR A 169 -2.92 31.22 15.20
CA TYR A 169 -1.91 30.19 15.45
C TYR A 169 -1.73 29.21 14.27
N MET A 170 -2.43 29.40 13.14
CA MET A 170 -2.20 28.66 11.90
C MET A 170 -0.73 28.75 11.44
N ILE A 171 -0.06 29.88 11.68
CA ILE A 171 1.35 30.09 11.30
C ILE A 171 2.26 29.03 11.95
N PHE A 172 2.01 28.68 13.21
CA PHE A 172 2.77 27.64 13.91
C PHE A 172 2.68 26.29 13.21
N PHE A 173 1.48 25.88 12.79
CA PHE A 173 1.25 24.62 12.10
C PHE A 173 1.86 24.61 10.69
N VAL A 174 1.80 25.73 9.95
CA VAL A 174 2.44 25.85 8.63
C VAL A 174 3.95 25.66 8.73
N VAL A 175 4.59 26.30 9.71
CA VAL A 175 6.04 26.16 9.94
C VAL A 175 6.42 24.72 10.28
N ILE A 176 5.64 24.03 11.12
CA ILE A 176 5.90 22.64 11.49
C ILE A 176 5.69 21.67 10.33
N ILE A 177 4.67 21.86 9.49
CA ILE A 177 4.48 20.97 8.34
C ILE A 177 5.60 21.18 7.30
N PHE A 178 5.98 22.43 7.04
CA PHE A 178 7.03 22.74 6.09
C PHE A 178 8.43 22.30 6.58
N LEU A 179 8.81 22.64 7.81
CA LEU A 179 10.12 22.28 8.37
C LEU A 179 10.16 20.86 8.94
N GLY A 180 9.07 20.36 9.49
CA GLY A 180 9.00 19.02 10.07
C GLY A 180 8.78 17.97 8.99
N SER A 181 7.62 17.98 8.34
CA SER A 181 7.24 16.89 7.43
C SER A 181 8.07 16.91 6.14
N PHE A 182 8.17 18.04 5.45
CA PHE A 182 8.87 18.07 4.16
C PHE A 182 10.39 17.93 4.33
N TYR A 183 11.00 18.67 5.24
CA TYR A 183 12.46 18.63 5.39
C TYR A 183 12.96 17.36 6.08
N LEU A 184 12.32 16.89 7.17
CA LEU A 184 12.81 15.70 7.89
C LEU A 184 12.56 14.40 7.12
N ILE A 185 11.41 14.24 6.44
CA ILE A 185 11.16 13.04 5.61
C ILE A 185 12.14 13.00 4.45
N ASN A 186 12.37 14.12 3.76
CA ASN A 186 13.32 14.17 2.65
C ASN A 186 14.77 13.90 3.12
N LEU A 187 15.14 14.37 4.31
CA LEU A 187 16.45 14.09 4.89
C LEU A 187 16.60 12.59 5.22
N ILE A 188 15.59 11.98 5.84
CA ILE A 188 15.57 10.52 6.10
C ILE A 188 15.67 9.74 4.79
N LEU A 189 14.85 10.07 3.79
CA LEU A 189 14.88 9.40 2.48
C LEU A 189 16.24 9.55 1.79
N ALA A 190 16.86 10.73 1.84
CA ALA A 190 18.18 10.97 1.28
C ALA A 190 19.25 10.11 1.98
N VAL A 191 19.24 10.04 3.31
CA VAL A 191 20.23 9.24 4.05
C VAL A 191 20.00 7.74 3.86
N VAL A 192 18.75 7.27 3.83
CA VAL A 192 18.41 5.87 3.48
C VAL A 192 18.91 5.54 2.07
N ALA A 193 18.69 6.44 1.09
CA ALA A 193 19.15 6.24 -0.28
C ALA A 193 20.68 6.20 -0.37
N MET A 194 21.39 7.10 0.30
CA MET A 194 22.86 7.10 0.36
C MET A 194 23.40 5.82 1.03
N ALA A 195 22.82 5.42 2.16
CA ALA A 195 23.23 4.21 2.86
C ALA A 195 22.98 2.94 2.02
N TYR A 196 21.85 2.88 1.29
CA TYR A 196 21.53 1.79 0.38
C TYR A 196 22.45 1.75 -0.83
N ALA A 197 22.78 2.91 -1.42
CA ALA A 197 23.71 2.99 -2.54
C ALA A 197 25.10 2.47 -2.13
N GLU A 198 25.63 2.91 -0.99
CA GLU A 198 26.93 2.46 -0.46
C GLU A 198 26.95 0.96 -0.14
N GLN A 199 25.87 0.42 0.45
CA GLN A 199 25.73 -1.03 0.68
C GLN A 199 25.68 -1.81 -0.62
N ASN A 200 24.94 -1.32 -1.61
CA ASN A 200 24.80 -1.97 -2.92
C ASN A 200 26.14 -1.99 -3.67
N GLU A 201 26.89 -0.89 -3.66
CA GLU A 201 28.24 -0.82 -4.25
C GLU A 201 29.20 -1.82 -3.60
N ALA A 202 29.21 -1.91 -2.27
CA ALA A 202 30.04 -2.88 -1.55
C ALA A 202 29.65 -4.34 -1.90
N THR A 203 28.35 -4.62 -2.03
CA THR A 203 27.85 -5.96 -2.39
C THR A 203 28.21 -6.34 -3.83
N ILE A 204 28.14 -5.38 -4.76
CA ILE A 204 28.52 -5.58 -6.16
C ILE A 204 30.03 -5.80 -6.28
N ALA A 205 30.85 -5.09 -5.50
CA ALA A 205 32.30 -5.30 -5.47
C ALA A 205 32.65 -6.71 -4.96
N GLU A 206 32.05 -7.15 -3.85
CA GLU A 206 32.24 -8.50 -3.30
C GLU A 206 31.78 -9.58 -4.29
N ALA A 207 30.68 -9.35 -5.02
CA ALA A 207 30.20 -10.28 -6.04
C ALA A 207 31.19 -10.42 -7.21
N LYS A 208 31.80 -9.32 -7.67
CA LYS A 208 32.83 -9.34 -8.71
C LYS A 208 34.08 -10.10 -8.27
N GLU A 209 34.55 -9.87 -7.04
CA GLU A 209 35.71 -10.58 -6.49
C GLU A 209 35.46 -12.10 -6.43
N LYS A 210 34.25 -12.52 -5.99
CA LYS A 210 33.86 -13.93 -5.98
C LYS A 210 33.72 -14.52 -7.38
N GLU A 211 33.20 -13.77 -8.34
CA GLU A 211 33.14 -14.21 -9.74
C GLU A 211 34.54 -14.42 -10.32
N GLU A 212 35.49 -13.52 -10.05
CA GLU A 212 36.89 -13.66 -10.47
C GLU A 212 37.58 -14.85 -9.81
N GLU A 213 37.35 -15.08 -8.51
CA GLU A 213 37.86 -16.26 -7.80
C GLU A 213 37.26 -17.55 -8.36
N TYR A 214 35.94 -17.58 -8.57
CA TYR A 214 35.25 -18.73 -9.15
C TYR A 214 35.72 -19.02 -10.58
N GLN A 215 35.97 -17.99 -11.39
CA GLN A 215 36.54 -18.15 -12.73
C GLN A 215 37.92 -18.81 -12.69
N LYS A 216 38.79 -18.39 -11.77
CA LYS A 216 40.12 -19.02 -11.59
C LYS A 216 40.01 -20.48 -11.18
N ILE A 217 39.13 -20.80 -10.23
CA ILE A 217 38.87 -22.18 -9.79
C ILE A 217 38.30 -23.01 -10.94
N MET A 218 37.35 -22.49 -11.71
CA MET A 218 36.77 -23.18 -12.86
C MET A 218 37.79 -23.42 -13.97
N GLU A 219 38.73 -22.50 -14.19
CA GLU A 219 39.81 -22.71 -15.15
C GLU A 219 40.77 -23.83 -14.69
N GLN A 220 41.07 -23.89 -13.39
CA GLN A 220 41.85 -24.98 -12.80
C GLN A 220 41.13 -26.32 -12.92
N LEU A 221 39.83 -26.36 -12.62
CA LEU A 221 39.00 -27.56 -12.77
C LEU A 221 38.91 -28.00 -14.23
N LYS A 222 38.70 -27.07 -15.19
CA LYS A 222 38.73 -27.40 -16.62
C LYS A 222 40.06 -27.97 -17.07
N LYS A 223 41.18 -27.47 -16.52
CA LYS A 223 42.52 -28.03 -16.79
C LYS A 223 42.66 -29.44 -16.21
N GLN A 224 42.07 -29.73 -15.04
CA GLN A 224 42.01 -31.08 -14.46
C GLN A 224 41.06 -32.02 -15.21
N GLU A 225 39.89 -31.53 -15.63
CA GLU A 225 38.91 -32.28 -16.43
C GLU A 225 39.45 -32.57 -17.83
N ALA A 226 40.16 -31.64 -18.47
CA ALA A 226 40.83 -31.90 -19.75
C ALA A 226 41.93 -32.99 -19.63
N GLN A 227 42.45 -33.25 -18.43
CA GLN A 227 43.34 -34.38 -18.14
C GLN A 227 42.59 -35.68 -17.80
N LEU A 228 41.28 -35.61 -17.51
CA LEU A 228 40.41 -36.73 -17.14
C LEU A 228 39.42 -37.14 -18.27
N GLU A 229 39.17 -36.27 -19.25
CA GLU A 229 38.18 -36.44 -20.35
C GLU A 229 38.69 -37.26 -21.56
N GLU A 230 39.64 -38.18 -21.38
CA GLU A 230 39.85 -39.27 -22.37
C GLU A 230 38.94 -40.49 -22.12
N GLY A 231 38.07 -40.43 -21.10
CA GLY A 231 37.17 -41.53 -20.79
C GLY A 231 35.83 -41.08 -20.24
N GLN A 232 34.81 -41.15 -21.11
CA GLN A 232 33.45 -41.57 -20.74
C GLN A 232 32.51 -40.49 -20.19
N ARG A 233 31.63 -39.99 -21.07
CA ARG A 233 30.32 -39.42 -20.69
C ARG A 233 29.22 -40.48 -20.87
N PRO A 234 28.49 -40.91 -19.83
CA PRO A 234 27.32 -41.75 -20.00
C PRO A 234 26.08 -40.90 -20.32
N CYS A 235 25.37 -41.24 -21.40
CA CYS A 235 24.04 -40.70 -21.69
C CYS A 235 22.94 -41.58 -21.07
N PRO A 236 21.85 -41.02 -20.50
CA PRO A 236 20.71 -41.81 -20.01
C PRO A 236 19.88 -42.36 -21.19
N PRO A 237 19.71 -43.69 -21.34
CA PRO A 237 19.07 -44.26 -22.54
C PRO A 237 17.53 -44.27 -22.51
N ARG A 238 16.93 -44.20 -21.32
CA ARG A 238 15.49 -44.49 -21.15
C ARG A 238 14.58 -43.26 -21.30
N TRP A 239 15.05 -42.07 -20.88
CA TRP A 239 14.28 -40.82 -21.01
C TRP A 239 14.14 -40.37 -22.47
N TYR A 240 15.17 -40.61 -23.30
CA TYR A 240 15.15 -40.27 -24.72
C TYR A 240 14.09 -41.04 -25.51
N LYS A 241 13.86 -42.32 -25.16
CA LYS A 241 12.78 -43.14 -25.77
C LYS A 241 11.39 -42.66 -25.35
N PHE A 242 11.19 -42.34 -24.07
CA PHE A 242 9.91 -41.80 -23.58
C PHE A 242 9.58 -40.42 -24.20
N ALA A 243 10.58 -39.53 -24.27
CA ALA A 243 10.43 -38.21 -24.87
C ALA A 243 10.11 -38.27 -26.37
N ASN A 244 10.71 -39.20 -27.12
CA ASN A 244 10.42 -39.37 -28.55
C ASN A 244 9.03 -39.97 -28.82
N THR A 245 8.40 -40.68 -27.87
CA THR A 245 7.06 -41.27 -28.07
C THR A 245 5.92 -40.38 -27.61
N PHE A 246 6.05 -39.70 -26.46
CA PHE A 246 4.98 -38.88 -25.88
C PHE A 246 5.18 -37.36 -26.02
N LEU A 247 6.43 -36.89 -26.14
CA LEU A 247 6.75 -35.45 -26.19
C LEU A 247 7.14 -34.93 -27.58
N LYS A 248 7.51 -35.79 -28.53
CA LYS A 248 7.78 -35.42 -29.93
C LYS A 248 6.78 -36.08 -30.86
N TRP A 249 6.00 -35.27 -31.56
CA TRP A 249 4.90 -35.74 -32.41
C TRP A 249 5.38 -35.88 -33.86
N ASP A 250 6.39 -36.70 -34.11
CA ASP A 250 7.02 -36.88 -35.44
C ASP A 250 6.67 -38.25 -36.08
N CYS A 251 5.47 -38.79 -35.81
CA CYS A 251 5.13 -40.18 -36.14
C CYS A 251 4.66 -40.46 -37.58
N CYS A 252 4.37 -39.45 -38.40
CA CYS A 252 3.80 -39.66 -39.75
C CYS A 252 4.16 -38.54 -40.75
N THR A 253 4.50 -38.88 -41.99
CA THR A 253 4.84 -37.92 -43.06
C THR A 253 3.73 -36.89 -43.34
N PRO A 254 2.43 -37.27 -43.38
CA PRO A 254 1.33 -36.29 -43.49
C PRO A 254 1.24 -35.34 -42.30
N TRP A 255 1.55 -35.83 -41.10
CA TRP A 255 1.51 -35.05 -39.86
C TRP A 255 2.64 -34.00 -39.82
N ILE A 256 3.81 -34.34 -40.35
CA ILE A 256 4.94 -33.39 -40.47
C ILE A 256 4.61 -32.26 -41.45
N VAL A 257 3.89 -32.56 -42.55
CA VAL A 257 3.42 -31.52 -43.49
C VAL A 257 2.40 -30.61 -42.82
N PHE A 258 1.44 -31.17 -42.08
CA PHE A 258 0.47 -30.41 -41.30
C PHE A 258 1.14 -29.53 -40.23
N LYS A 259 2.10 -30.09 -39.48
CA LYS A 259 2.93 -29.38 -38.48
C LYS A 259 3.73 -28.24 -39.10
N LYS A 260 4.30 -28.44 -40.29
CA LYS A 260 5.04 -27.38 -40.99
C LYS A 260 4.12 -26.24 -41.41
N TRP A 261 2.90 -26.55 -41.85
CA TRP A 261 1.88 -25.55 -42.18
C TRP A 261 1.40 -24.80 -40.93
N THR A 262 1.10 -25.50 -39.83
CA THR A 262 0.69 -24.84 -38.58
C THR A 262 1.80 -23.99 -37.97
N TYR A 263 3.05 -24.43 -38.05
CA TYR A 263 4.21 -23.65 -37.64
C TYR A 263 4.35 -22.35 -38.45
N PHE A 264 4.15 -22.42 -39.78
CA PHE A 264 4.16 -21.23 -40.64
C PHE A 264 3.04 -20.24 -40.24
N VAL A 265 1.84 -20.73 -39.96
CA VAL A 265 0.71 -19.89 -39.50
C VAL A 265 0.97 -19.27 -38.13
N VAL A 266 1.47 -20.04 -37.16
CA VAL A 266 1.69 -19.56 -35.78
C VAL A 266 2.86 -18.57 -35.68
N MET A 267 3.88 -18.72 -36.52
CA MET A 267 5.02 -17.79 -36.55
C MET A 267 4.73 -16.51 -37.33
N ASP A 268 3.56 -16.40 -37.94
CA ASP A 268 3.17 -15.21 -38.68
C ASP A 268 2.85 -14.05 -37.72
N PRO A 269 3.48 -12.86 -37.91
CA PRO A 269 3.29 -11.71 -37.02
C PRO A 269 1.86 -11.17 -36.99
N PHE A 270 1.04 -11.43 -38.02
CA PHE A 270 -0.37 -11.04 -38.03
C PHE A 270 -1.20 -11.86 -37.04
N VAL A 271 -0.84 -13.12 -36.80
CA VAL A 271 -1.51 -13.95 -35.78
C VAL A 271 -1.20 -13.41 -34.39
N ASP A 272 0.06 -13.09 -34.11
CA ASP A 272 0.47 -12.47 -32.84
C ASP A 272 -0.21 -11.10 -32.62
N LEU A 273 -0.36 -10.29 -33.68
CA LEU A 273 -1.12 -9.02 -33.63
C LEU A 273 -2.62 -9.28 -33.39
N GLY A 274 -3.21 -10.26 -34.06
CA GLY A 274 -4.62 -10.63 -33.90
C GLY A 274 -4.95 -11.07 -32.48
N ILE A 275 -4.09 -11.88 -31.85
CA ILE A 275 -4.23 -12.26 -30.44
C ILE A 275 -4.12 -11.04 -29.53
N THR A 276 -3.17 -10.13 -29.80
CA THR A 276 -3.02 -8.88 -29.05
C THR A 276 -4.29 -8.03 -29.09
N ILE A 277 -4.91 -7.88 -30.26
CA ILE A 277 -6.19 -7.18 -30.43
C ILE A 277 -7.32 -7.89 -29.66
N CYS A 278 -7.38 -9.21 -29.73
CA CYS A 278 -8.38 -10.00 -28.99
C CYS A 278 -8.27 -9.82 -27.47
N ILE A 279 -7.05 -9.71 -26.93
CA ILE A 279 -6.82 -9.44 -25.50
C ILE A 279 -7.37 -8.07 -25.11
N VAL A 280 -7.05 -7.03 -25.89
CA VAL A 280 -7.52 -5.67 -25.62
C VAL A 280 -9.05 -5.61 -25.68
N LEU A 281 -9.65 -6.18 -26.73
CA LEU A 281 -11.10 -6.25 -26.85
C LEU A 281 -11.73 -7.02 -25.69
N ASN A 282 -11.21 -8.20 -25.32
CA ASN A 282 -11.74 -8.96 -24.18
C ASN A 282 -11.71 -8.15 -22.88
N THR A 283 -10.65 -7.38 -22.66
CA THR A 283 -10.51 -6.52 -21.49
C THR A 283 -11.53 -5.39 -21.50
N LEU A 284 -11.77 -4.76 -22.66
CA LEU A 284 -12.81 -3.75 -22.81
C LEU A 284 -14.21 -4.33 -22.56
N PHE A 285 -14.48 -5.55 -23.03
CA PHE A 285 -15.75 -6.24 -22.75
C PHE A 285 -15.98 -6.44 -21.25
N MET A 286 -14.95 -6.83 -20.49
CA MET A 286 -15.05 -6.93 -19.02
C MET A 286 -15.22 -5.57 -18.34
N ALA A 287 -14.62 -4.50 -18.88
CA ALA A 287 -14.76 -3.16 -18.32
C ALA A 287 -16.16 -2.53 -18.54
N MET A 288 -16.98 -3.08 -19.44
CA MET A 288 -18.34 -2.59 -19.72
C MET A 288 -19.40 -3.09 -18.72
N GLU A 289 -19.05 -4.01 -17.82
CA GLU A 289 -19.94 -4.47 -16.74
C GLU A 289 -20.30 -3.30 -15.82
N HIS A 290 -21.59 -3.04 -15.63
CA HIS A 290 -22.10 -1.95 -14.80
C HIS A 290 -23.37 -2.37 -14.04
N TYR A 291 -23.65 -1.70 -12.92
CA TYR A 291 -24.88 -1.88 -12.15
C TYR A 291 -25.79 -0.65 -12.28
N PRO A 292 -27.10 -0.79 -12.59
CA PRO A 292 -27.84 -2.01 -12.93
C PRO A 292 -27.68 -2.42 -14.41
N MET A 293 -27.61 -3.73 -14.68
CA MET A 293 -27.41 -4.30 -16.03
C MET A 293 -28.73 -4.89 -16.56
N SER A 294 -29.04 -4.71 -17.85
CA SER A 294 -30.14 -5.44 -18.49
C SER A 294 -29.77 -6.90 -18.77
N GLU A 295 -30.74 -7.81 -18.71
CA GLU A 295 -30.51 -9.25 -18.95
C GLU A 295 -29.91 -9.53 -20.33
N SER A 296 -30.38 -8.82 -21.37
CA SER A 296 -29.87 -8.94 -22.75
C SER A 296 -28.39 -8.53 -22.88
N PHE A 297 -27.97 -7.52 -22.12
CA PHE A 297 -26.57 -7.08 -22.13
C PHE A 297 -25.69 -8.09 -21.39
N SER A 298 -26.20 -8.68 -20.29
CA SER A 298 -25.50 -9.73 -19.52
C SER A 298 -25.26 -10.99 -20.35
N GLU A 299 -26.24 -11.41 -21.13
CA GLU A 299 -26.08 -12.54 -22.05
C GLU A 299 -25.05 -12.25 -23.14
N MET A 300 -25.06 -11.05 -23.74
CA MET A 300 -24.06 -10.66 -24.75
C MET A 300 -22.64 -10.70 -24.19
N LEU A 301 -22.41 -10.19 -22.97
CA LEU A 301 -21.10 -10.24 -22.33
C LEU A 301 -20.67 -11.68 -21.98
N THR A 302 -21.62 -12.52 -21.58
CA THR A 302 -21.35 -13.94 -21.30
C THR A 302 -20.93 -14.70 -22.55
N VAL A 303 -21.67 -14.52 -23.66
CA VAL A 303 -21.34 -15.11 -24.96
C VAL A 303 -20.00 -14.60 -25.48
N GLY A 304 -19.75 -13.28 -25.39
CA GLY A 304 -18.49 -12.68 -25.79
C GLY A 304 -17.29 -13.27 -25.04
N ASN A 305 -17.41 -13.45 -23.72
CA ASN A 305 -16.36 -14.06 -22.90
C ASN A 305 -16.10 -15.54 -23.25
N LEU A 306 -17.13 -16.28 -23.66
CA LEU A 306 -16.98 -17.64 -24.14
C LEU A 306 -16.23 -17.70 -25.48
N VAL A 307 -16.54 -16.77 -26.41
CA VAL A 307 -15.83 -16.64 -27.68
C VAL A 307 -14.35 -16.32 -27.46
N PHE A 308 -14.02 -15.34 -26.62
CA PHE A 308 -12.62 -15.01 -26.33
C PHE A 308 -11.86 -16.17 -25.68
N THR A 309 -12.50 -16.90 -24.76
CA THR A 309 -11.89 -18.09 -24.15
C THR A 309 -11.62 -19.17 -25.20
N GLY A 310 -12.55 -19.40 -26.13
CA GLY A 310 -12.36 -20.32 -27.25
C GLY A 310 -11.19 -19.93 -28.16
N ILE A 311 -11.04 -18.63 -28.48
CA ILE A 311 -9.92 -18.12 -29.29
C ILE A 311 -8.57 -18.41 -28.60
N PHE A 312 -8.44 -18.15 -27.30
CA PHE A 312 -7.20 -18.43 -26.56
C PHE A 312 -6.94 -19.93 -26.39
N THR A 313 -7.98 -20.75 -26.23
CA THR A 313 -7.82 -22.21 -26.23
C THR A 313 -7.33 -22.72 -27.58
N ALA A 314 -7.88 -22.20 -28.69
CA ALA A 314 -7.41 -22.54 -30.02
C ALA A 314 -5.95 -22.12 -30.24
N GLU A 315 -5.58 -20.89 -29.85
CA GLU A 315 -4.20 -20.39 -29.89
C GLU A 315 -3.22 -21.36 -29.20
N MET A 316 -3.55 -21.79 -27.97
CA MET A 316 -2.73 -22.72 -27.19
C MET A 316 -2.56 -24.07 -27.91
N VAL A 317 -3.66 -24.64 -28.44
CA VAL A 317 -3.63 -25.92 -29.16
C VAL A 317 -2.80 -25.83 -30.44
N PHE A 318 -2.96 -24.75 -31.22
CA PHE A 318 -2.15 -24.53 -32.43
C PHE A 318 -0.67 -24.39 -32.11
N LYS A 319 -0.30 -23.67 -31.04
CA LYS A 319 1.10 -23.54 -30.59
C LYS A 319 1.70 -24.87 -30.11
N LEU A 320 0.92 -25.69 -29.41
CA LEU A 320 1.35 -27.03 -28.97
C LEU A 320 1.63 -27.97 -30.14
N ILE A 321 0.78 -27.94 -31.18
CA ILE A 321 0.97 -28.74 -32.39
C ILE A 321 2.18 -28.24 -33.19
N ALA A 322 2.40 -26.92 -33.26
CA ALA A 322 3.48 -26.33 -34.04
C ALA A 322 4.90 -26.58 -33.46
N MET A 323 5.07 -26.44 -32.14
CA MET A 323 6.39 -26.45 -31.48
C MET A 323 6.70 -27.74 -30.71
N ASP A 324 5.80 -28.70 -30.68
CA ASP A 324 5.79 -29.85 -29.77
C ASP A 324 5.66 -29.44 -28.28
N PRO A 325 5.03 -30.29 -27.44
CA PRO A 325 4.88 -30.00 -26.01
C PRO A 325 6.21 -29.72 -25.30
N TYR A 326 7.29 -30.40 -25.68
CA TYR A 326 8.59 -30.23 -25.02
C TYR A 326 9.16 -28.82 -25.17
N TYR A 327 9.22 -28.29 -26.39
CA TYR A 327 9.77 -26.96 -26.63
C TYR A 327 8.78 -25.86 -26.23
N TYR A 328 7.48 -26.14 -26.30
CA TYR A 328 6.44 -25.21 -25.84
C TYR A 328 6.63 -24.84 -24.35
N PHE A 329 6.83 -25.83 -23.46
CA PHE A 329 6.96 -25.59 -22.02
C PHE A 329 8.35 -25.09 -21.57
N GLN A 330 9.33 -24.97 -22.46
CA GLN A 330 10.61 -24.33 -22.11
C GLN A 330 10.52 -22.80 -22.12
N VAL A 331 9.57 -22.23 -22.87
CA VAL A 331 9.38 -20.79 -22.97
C VAL A 331 8.42 -20.32 -21.87
N GLY A 332 8.91 -19.49 -20.94
CA GLY A 332 8.13 -19.03 -19.79
C GLY A 332 6.80 -18.34 -20.15
N TRP A 333 6.75 -17.59 -21.25
CA TRP A 333 5.52 -16.94 -21.74
C TRP A 333 4.46 -17.96 -22.21
N ASN A 334 4.88 -19.07 -22.80
CA ASN A 334 3.97 -20.13 -23.24
C ASN A 334 3.43 -20.94 -22.04
N ILE A 335 4.24 -21.12 -20.99
CA ILE A 335 3.79 -21.70 -19.71
C ILE A 335 2.71 -20.81 -19.08
N PHE A 336 2.97 -19.50 -19.00
CA PHE A 336 2.01 -18.54 -18.43
C PHE A 336 0.69 -18.52 -19.21
N ASP A 337 0.74 -18.55 -20.54
CA ASP A 337 -0.44 -18.66 -21.40
C ASP A 337 -1.23 -19.95 -21.11
N SER A 338 -0.53 -21.09 -21.01
CA SER A 338 -1.16 -22.37 -20.69
C SER A 338 -1.87 -22.35 -19.34
N ILE A 339 -1.29 -21.71 -18.32
CA ILE A 339 -1.91 -21.54 -16.99
C ILE A 339 -3.20 -20.71 -17.10
N ILE A 340 -3.18 -19.60 -17.84
CA ILE A 340 -4.36 -18.75 -17.99
C ILE A 340 -5.49 -19.48 -18.72
N VAL A 341 -5.17 -20.19 -19.80
CA VAL A 341 -6.17 -20.94 -20.58
C VAL A 341 -6.75 -22.09 -19.75
N THR A 342 -5.92 -22.83 -19.01
CA THR A 342 -6.40 -23.93 -18.15
C THR A 342 -7.30 -23.42 -17.02
N LEU A 343 -6.95 -22.33 -16.34
CA LEU A 343 -7.81 -21.70 -15.33
C LEU A 343 -9.16 -21.25 -15.92
N SER A 344 -9.15 -20.72 -17.14
CA SER A 344 -10.37 -20.28 -17.84
C SER A 344 -11.29 -21.45 -18.21
N LEU A 345 -10.72 -22.61 -18.56
CA LEU A 345 -11.49 -23.82 -18.84
C LEU A 345 -12.07 -24.45 -17.56
N VAL A 346 -11.29 -24.44 -16.48
CA VAL A 346 -11.74 -24.91 -15.15
C VAL A 346 -12.93 -24.08 -14.66
N GLU A 347 -12.89 -22.77 -14.87
CA GLU A 347 -14.01 -21.87 -14.54
C GLU A 347 -15.30 -22.25 -15.29
N LEU A 348 -15.21 -22.52 -16.60
CA LEU A 348 -16.36 -22.98 -17.40
C LEU A 348 -16.90 -24.34 -16.92
N GLY A 349 -16.01 -25.25 -16.52
CA GLY A 349 -16.39 -26.57 -16.00
C GLY A 349 -17.01 -26.56 -14.60
N LEU A 350 -16.73 -25.53 -13.80
CA LEU A 350 -17.19 -25.39 -12.41
C LEU A 350 -18.33 -24.39 -12.22
N ALA A 351 -19.08 -24.07 -13.29
CA ALA A 351 -20.17 -23.09 -13.27
C ALA A 351 -21.27 -23.36 -12.20
N ASN A 352 -21.38 -24.60 -11.71
CA ASN A 352 -22.36 -25.00 -10.69
C ASN A 352 -21.90 -24.88 -9.23
N VAL A 353 -20.65 -24.47 -8.95
CA VAL A 353 -20.14 -24.37 -7.57
C VAL A 353 -20.26 -22.94 -7.06
N GLN A 354 -21.20 -22.69 -6.14
CA GLN A 354 -21.31 -21.41 -5.43
C GLN A 354 -20.06 -21.20 -4.55
N GLY A 355 -19.37 -20.07 -4.75
CA GLY A 355 -18.17 -19.68 -3.98
C GLY A 355 -16.90 -19.47 -4.81
N LEU A 356 -16.86 -19.96 -6.06
CA LEU A 356 -15.71 -19.77 -6.96
C LEU A 356 -15.81 -18.52 -7.84
N SER A 357 -16.61 -17.51 -7.42
CA SER A 357 -16.81 -16.27 -8.18
C SER A 357 -15.51 -15.51 -8.48
N VAL A 358 -14.46 -15.70 -7.66
CA VAL A 358 -13.13 -15.08 -7.86
C VAL A 358 -12.44 -15.62 -9.11
N LEU A 359 -12.72 -16.86 -9.54
CA LEU A 359 -12.12 -17.46 -10.73
C LEU A 359 -12.44 -16.66 -12.00
N ARG A 360 -13.60 -16.00 -12.03
CA ARG A 360 -14.02 -15.12 -13.14
C ARG A 360 -13.08 -13.93 -13.32
N SER A 361 -12.54 -13.41 -12.22
CA SER A 361 -11.59 -12.30 -12.24
C SER A 361 -10.21 -12.69 -12.77
N PHE A 362 -9.83 -13.97 -12.75
CA PHE A 362 -8.54 -14.43 -13.31
C PHE A 362 -8.45 -14.26 -14.82
N ARG A 363 -9.57 -14.07 -15.53
CA ARG A 363 -9.57 -13.72 -16.95
C ARG A 363 -8.82 -12.41 -17.22
N LEU A 364 -8.74 -11.50 -16.24
CA LEU A 364 -7.94 -10.26 -16.34
C LEU A 364 -6.43 -10.53 -16.47
N LEU A 365 -5.94 -11.70 -16.03
CA LEU A 365 -4.53 -12.06 -16.18
C LEU A 365 -4.08 -12.12 -17.65
N ARG A 366 -5.01 -12.31 -18.59
CA ARG A 366 -4.75 -12.26 -20.03
C ARG A 366 -4.13 -10.94 -20.48
N VAL A 367 -4.44 -9.82 -19.79
CA VAL A 367 -3.87 -8.49 -20.06
C VAL A 367 -2.35 -8.51 -19.96
N PHE A 368 -1.77 -9.34 -19.08
CA PHE A 368 -0.32 -9.44 -18.94
C PHE A 368 0.37 -10.03 -20.17
N LYS A 369 -0.34 -10.70 -21.09
CA LYS A 369 0.23 -11.11 -22.39
C LYS A 369 0.70 -9.89 -23.22
N LEU A 370 0.11 -8.70 -23.01
CA LEU A 370 0.54 -7.45 -23.66
C LEU A 370 2.00 -7.08 -23.32
N ALA A 371 2.56 -7.62 -22.24
CA ALA A 371 3.96 -7.41 -21.90
C ALA A 371 4.94 -8.02 -22.91
N LYS A 372 4.51 -8.99 -23.75
CA LYS A 372 5.35 -9.53 -24.83
C LYS A 372 5.65 -8.46 -25.88
N SER A 373 4.68 -7.60 -26.19
CA SER A 373 4.77 -6.56 -27.22
C SER A 373 5.11 -5.17 -26.67
N TRP A 374 4.81 -4.89 -25.40
CA TRP A 374 5.08 -3.58 -24.78
C TRP A 374 6.35 -3.60 -23.91
N PRO A 375 7.47 -2.96 -24.33
CA PRO A 375 8.74 -3.02 -23.62
C PRO A 375 8.70 -2.45 -22.19
N THR A 376 7.93 -1.40 -21.92
CA THR A 376 7.84 -0.81 -20.57
C THR A 376 7.09 -1.73 -19.60
N LEU A 377 6.00 -2.36 -20.05
CA LEU A 377 5.27 -3.34 -19.24
C LEU A 377 6.12 -4.59 -18.97
N ASN A 378 6.90 -5.04 -19.96
CA ASN A 378 7.89 -6.12 -19.78
C ASN A 378 8.95 -5.76 -18.72
N MET A 379 9.46 -4.53 -18.77
CA MET A 379 10.39 -4.02 -17.76
C MET A 379 9.76 -4.02 -16.37
N LEU A 380 8.50 -3.58 -16.25
CA LEU A 380 7.78 -3.57 -14.97
C LEU A 380 7.62 -4.99 -14.39
N ILE A 381 7.19 -5.97 -15.19
CA ILE A 381 7.07 -7.37 -14.75
C ILE A 381 8.43 -7.94 -14.33
N LYS A 382 9.50 -7.62 -15.06
CA LYS A 382 10.86 -8.01 -14.66
C LYS A 382 11.27 -7.39 -13.34
N ILE A 383 10.95 -6.13 -13.08
CA ILE A 383 11.22 -5.47 -11.79
C ILE A 383 10.47 -6.19 -10.67
N ILE A 384 9.20 -6.53 -10.85
CA ILE A 384 8.42 -7.28 -9.86
C ILE A 384 9.05 -8.67 -9.63
N GLY A 385 9.35 -9.42 -10.70
CA GLY A 385 9.92 -10.76 -10.60
C GLY A 385 11.30 -10.76 -9.92
N ASN A 386 12.17 -9.81 -10.29
CA ASN A 386 13.47 -9.63 -9.65
C ASN A 386 13.33 -9.20 -8.19
N SER A 387 12.33 -8.37 -7.86
CA SER A 387 12.03 -8.00 -6.48
C SER A 387 11.59 -9.23 -5.68
N VAL A 388 10.72 -10.08 -6.21
CA VAL A 388 10.33 -11.33 -5.52
C VAL A 388 11.48 -12.32 -5.40
N GLY A 389 12.38 -12.40 -6.40
CA GLY A 389 13.54 -13.29 -6.34
C GLY A 389 14.65 -12.80 -5.41
N ALA A 390 15.12 -11.56 -5.60
CA ALA A 390 16.22 -10.97 -4.85
C ALA A 390 15.78 -10.46 -3.47
N LEU A 391 14.60 -9.83 -3.37
CA LEU A 391 14.02 -9.34 -2.12
C LEU A 391 13.06 -10.36 -1.49
N GLY A 392 12.85 -11.55 -2.07
CA GLY A 392 11.96 -12.57 -1.51
C GLY A 392 12.27 -12.91 -0.05
N ASN A 393 13.57 -12.94 0.28
CA ASN A 393 14.02 -13.14 1.65
C ASN A 393 13.73 -11.94 2.57
N LEU A 394 13.69 -10.71 2.03
CA LEU A 394 13.34 -9.49 2.76
C LEU A 394 11.82 -9.35 2.91
N THR A 395 11.04 -9.66 1.88
CA THR A 395 9.56 -9.72 1.96
C THR A 395 9.11 -10.80 2.93
N LEU A 396 9.84 -11.91 3.03
CA LEU A 396 9.59 -12.96 4.03
C LEU A 396 9.89 -12.46 5.45
N VAL A 397 10.94 -11.65 5.65
CA VAL A 397 11.18 -10.99 6.94
C VAL A 397 10.03 -10.04 7.28
N LEU A 398 9.57 -9.22 6.31
CA LEU A 398 8.43 -8.32 6.49
C LEU A 398 7.14 -9.07 6.84
N ALA A 399 6.91 -10.24 6.26
CA ALA A 399 5.72 -11.05 6.52
C ALA A 399 5.77 -11.79 7.88
N ILE A 400 6.96 -11.96 8.48
CA ILE A 400 7.14 -12.57 9.81
C ILE A 400 6.99 -11.53 10.93
N ILE A 401 7.46 -10.30 10.70
CA ILE A 401 7.28 -9.16 11.61
C ILE A 401 5.80 -8.76 11.63
#